data_AF-A0A6G3X835-F1
#
_entry.id   AF-A0A6G3X835-F1
#
_cell.length_a   1.000
_cell.length_b   1.000
_cell.length_c   1.000
_cell.angle_alpha   90.00
_cell.angle_beta   90.00
_cell.angle_gamma   90.00
#
_symmetry.space_group_name_H-M   'P 1'
#
loop_
_entity.id
_entity.type
_entity.pdbx_description
1 polymer ?
#
loop_
_entity_poly.entity_id
_entity_poly.type
_entity_poly.pdbx_seq_one_letter_code
_entity_poly.pdbx_strand_id
1 'polypeptide(L)'
;TPLTRDLATAYAARAEGRAPDFAPLSGQYVDHAARLQRLLGTPSEPTPLAEAQLAHWRETLTGLPDQLELPGDRPRPSVATSAGDTV
;
A
#
# COMPACT_ATOMS: atom_id res chain seq x y z
N THR A 1 -6.76 -14.19 -4.31
CA THR A 1 -6.54 -12.77 -4.70
C THR A 1 -6.43 -12.69 -6.22
N PRO A 2 -6.67 -11.52 -6.84
CA PRO A 2 -6.57 -11.37 -8.30
C PRO A 2 -5.20 -11.81 -8.84
N LEU A 3 -4.11 -11.52 -8.12
CA LEU A 3 -2.76 -12.00 -8.45
C LEU A 3 -2.66 -13.53 -8.56
N THR A 4 -3.13 -14.27 -7.55
CA THR A 4 -3.06 -15.75 -7.57
C THR A 4 -3.91 -16.35 -8.69
N ARG A 5 -5.07 -15.74 -8.96
CA ARG A 5 -5.96 -16.16 -10.06
C ARG A 5 -5.28 -15.95 -11.41
N ASP A 6 -4.78 -14.75 -11.66
CA ASP A 6 -4.18 -14.40 -12.95
C ASP A 6 -2.88 -15.19 -13.17
N LEU A 7 -2.13 -15.50 -12.10
CA LEU A 7 -1.00 -16.42 -12.15
C LEU A 7 -1.42 -17.84 -12.56
N ALA A 8 -2.48 -18.39 -11.97
CA ALA A 8 -2.98 -19.72 -12.32
C ALA A 8 -3.47 -19.77 -13.78
N THR A 9 -4.17 -18.73 -14.24
CA THR A 9 -4.61 -18.59 -15.64
C THR A 9 -3.43 -18.52 -16.61
N ALA A 10 -2.41 -17.73 -16.29
CA ALA A 10 -1.19 -17.64 -17.09
C ALA A 10 -0.45 -18.97 -17.15
N TYR A 11 -0.33 -19.65 -16.01
CA TYR A 11 0.32 -20.95 -15.91
C TYR A 11 -0.38 -22.00 -16.78
N ALA A 12 -1.70 -22.13 -16.68
CA ALA A 12 -2.47 -23.07 -17.49
C ALA A 12 -2.34 -22.79 -19.00
N ALA A 13 -2.42 -21.52 -19.40
CA ALA A 13 -2.25 -21.14 -20.80
C ALA A 13 -0.86 -21.51 -21.34
N ARG A 14 0.19 -21.24 -20.57
CA ARG A 14 1.56 -21.52 -20.96
C ARG A 14 1.88 -23.02 -20.96
N ALA A 15 1.27 -23.79 -20.05
CA ALA A 15 1.38 -25.26 -20.06
C ALA A 15 0.84 -25.88 -21.36
N GLU A 16 -0.15 -25.23 -21.98
CA GLU A 16 -0.72 -25.62 -23.28
C GLU A 16 -0.03 -24.95 -24.49
N GLY A 17 1.09 -24.23 -24.27
CA GLY A 17 1.84 -23.57 -25.35
C GLY A 17 1.19 -22.32 -25.94
N ARG A 18 0.11 -21.81 -25.33
CA ARG A 18 -0.61 -20.61 -25.77
C ARG A 18 -0.31 -19.40 -24.90
N ALA A 19 -0.54 -18.20 -25.44
CA ALA A 19 -0.53 -16.99 -24.63
C ALA A 19 -1.78 -16.94 -23.73
N PRO A 20 -1.68 -16.41 -22.50
CA PRO A 20 -2.86 -16.15 -21.69
C PRO A 20 -3.72 -15.07 -22.32
N ASP A 21 -5.03 -15.28 -22.29
CA ASP A 21 -6.02 -14.30 -22.73
C ASP A 21 -6.56 -13.55 -21.51
N PHE A 22 -6.19 -12.28 -21.41
CA PHE A 22 -6.63 -11.41 -20.33
C PHE A 22 -7.46 -10.27 -20.90
N ALA A 23 -8.60 -10.00 -20.26
CA ALA A 23 -9.32 -8.76 -20.51
C ALA A 23 -8.40 -7.58 -20.13
N PRO A 24 -8.37 -6.51 -20.96
CA PRO A 24 -7.57 -5.34 -20.64
C PRO A 24 -8.04 -4.71 -19.33
N LEU A 25 -7.09 -4.26 -18.51
CA LEU A 25 -7.38 -3.59 -17.24
C LEU A 25 -8.13 -2.28 -17.50
N SER A 26 -9.19 -2.03 -16.73
CA SER A 26 -10.03 -0.83 -16.85
C SER A 26 -9.33 0.46 -16.40
N GLY A 27 -8.15 0.35 -15.78
CA GLY A 27 -7.32 1.46 -15.35
C GLY A 27 -5.96 0.98 -14.88
N GLN A 28 -4.93 1.81 -15.07
CA GLN A 28 -3.57 1.48 -14.65
C GLN A 28 -3.27 2.13 -13.30
N TYR A 29 -2.32 1.55 -12.56
CA TYR A 29 -1.90 2.14 -11.28
C TYR A 29 -1.31 3.55 -11.45
N VAL A 30 -0.70 3.84 -12.61
CA VAL A 30 -0.20 5.18 -12.95
C VAL A 30 -1.33 6.23 -12.99
N ASP A 31 -2.52 5.86 -13.48
CA ASP A 31 -3.67 6.76 -13.52
C ASP A 31 -4.17 7.09 -12.12
N HIS A 32 -4.12 6.10 -11.24
CA HIS A 32 -4.43 6.27 -9.82
C HIS A 32 -3.42 7.19 -9.13
N ALA A 33 -2.13 6.97 -9.33
CA ALA A 33 -1.08 7.81 -8.77
C ALA A 33 -1.17 9.26 -9.26
N ALA A 34 -1.38 9.46 -10.56
CA ALA A 34 -1.55 10.80 -11.15
C ALA A 34 -2.80 11.50 -10.60
N ARG A 35 -3.89 10.76 -10.35
CA ARG A 35 -5.09 11.31 -9.71
C ARG A 35 -4.82 11.76 -8.28
N LEU A 36 -4.10 10.95 -7.49
CA LEU A 36 -3.71 11.31 -6.13
C LEU A 36 -2.85 12.57 -6.12
N GLN A 37 -1.87 12.69 -7.02
CA GLN A 37 -1.04 13.89 -7.13
C GLN A 37 -1.85 15.12 -7.50
N ARG A 38 -2.81 15.02 -8.45
CA ARG A 38 -3.69 16.15 -8.78
C ARG A 38 -4.60 16.55 -7.61
N LEU A 39 -5.04 15.59 -6.81
CA LEU A 39 -5.91 15.83 -5.66
C LEU A 39 -5.17 16.52 -4.51
N LEU A 40 -3.92 16.11 -4.26
CA LEU A 40 -3.14 16.54 -3.10
C LEU A 40 -2.14 17.67 -3.40
N GLY A 41 -1.77 17.85 -4.66
CA GLY A 41 -0.70 18.77 -5.07
C GLY A 41 0.69 18.15 -4.83
N THR A 42 1.68 19.02 -4.66
CA THR A 42 3.04 18.61 -4.31
C THR A 42 3.37 19.03 -2.87
N PRO A 43 4.41 18.48 -2.23
CA PRO A 43 4.79 18.91 -0.89
C PRO A 43 5.13 20.40 -0.78
N SER A 44 5.65 21.02 -1.85
CA SER A 44 5.97 22.45 -1.90
C SER A 44 4.75 23.31 -2.25
N GLU A 45 3.77 22.74 -2.95
CA GLU A 45 2.55 23.41 -3.42
C GLU A 45 1.34 22.48 -3.17
N PRO A 46 0.92 22.33 -1.91
CA PRO A 46 -0.21 21.47 -1.56
C PRO A 46 -1.54 22.10 -2.01
N THR A 47 -2.52 21.26 -2.28
CA THR A 47 -3.90 21.75 -2.46
C THR A 47 -4.51 22.13 -1.12
N PRO A 48 -5.54 23.00 -1.09
CA PRO A 48 -6.25 23.32 0.16
C PRO A 48 -6.82 22.08 0.87
N LEU A 49 -7.21 21.05 0.11
CA LEU A 49 -7.63 19.77 0.67
C LEU A 49 -6.48 19.07 1.40
N ALA A 50 -5.29 19.01 0.80
CA ALA A 50 -4.12 18.40 1.44
C ALA A 50 -3.72 19.17 2.71
N GLU A 51 -3.74 20.50 2.68
CA GLU A 51 -3.47 21.33 3.86
C GLU A 51 -4.46 21.05 5.00
N ALA A 52 -5.77 21.01 4.70
CA ALA A 52 -6.81 20.72 5.69
C ALA A 52 -6.65 19.31 6.29
N GLN A 53 -6.36 18.31 5.46
CA GLN A 53 -6.12 16.93 5.93
C GLN A 53 -4.86 16.86 6.80
N LEU A 54 -3.76 17.51 6.40
CA LEU A 54 -2.54 17.55 7.19
C LEU A 54 -2.75 18.24 8.54
N ALA A 55 -3.46 19.37 8.56
CA ALA A 55 -3.78 20.07 9.80
C ALA A 55 -4.59 19.17 10.74
N HIS A 56 -5.66 18.54 10.22
CA HIS A 56 -6.51 17.64 10.99
C HIS A 56 -5.74 16.46 11.59
N TRP A 57 -4.88 15.78 10.80
CA TRP A 57 -4.12 14.63 11.30
C TRP A 57 -3.01 15.03 12.26
N ARG A 58 -2.37 16.18 12.09
CA ARG A 58 -1.40 16.69 13.07
C ARG A 58 -2.05 16.92 14.43
N GLU A 59 -3.23 17.52 14.45
CA GLU A 59 -3.99 17.73 15.68
C GLU A 59 -4.48 16.41 16.27
N THR A 60 -5.11 15.56 15.45
CA THR A 60 -5.75 14.30 15.89
C THR A 60 -4.74 13.30 16.46
N LEU A 61 -3.51 13.29 15.93
CA LEU A 61 -2.45 12.38 16.38
C LEU A 61 -1.60 13.00 17.51
N THR A 62 -1.92 14.20 17.97
CA THR A 62 -1.18 14.85 19.06
C THR A 62 -1.38 14.07 20.37
N GLY A 63 -0.27 13.80 21.07
CA GLY A 63 -0.29 13.14 22.37
C GLY A 63 -0.50 11.63 22.32
N LEU A 64 -0.49 11.01 21.14
CA LEU A 64 -0.43 9.56 21.04
C LEU A 64 0.90 9.04 21.60
N PRO A 65 0.90 7.89 22.29
CA PRO A 65 2.14 7.27 22.72
C PRO A 65 2.94 6.81 21.50
N ASP A 66 4.26 6.95 21.57
CA ASP A 66 5.17 6.45 20.53
C ASP A 66 5.07 4.92 20.36
N GLN A 67 4.66 4.22 21.42
CA GLN A 67 4.49 2.79 21.45
C GLN A 67 3.31 2.38 22.33
N LEU A 68 2.54 1.41 21.86
CA LEU A 68 1.56 0.71 22.67
C LEU A 68 2.27 -0.40 23.47
N GLU A 69 2.19 -0.35 24.79
CA GLU A 69 2.70 -1.39 25.68
C GLU A 69 1.76 -2.60 25.64
N LEU A 70 2.00 -3.49 24.67
CA LEU A 70 1.32 -4.78 24.55
C LEU A 70 2.17 -5.88 25.21
N PRO A 71 1.55 -6.88 25.85
CA PRO A 71 2.27 -8.05 26.32
C PRO A 71 2.81 -8.83 25.11
N GLY A 72 4.10 -8.66 24.82
CA GLY A 72 4.81 -9.39 23.78
C GLY A 72 5.64 -10.53 24.36
N ASP A 73 5.71 -11.65 23.62
CA ASP A 73 6.54 -12.80 24.01
C ASP A 73 8.05 -12.51 23.96
N ARG A 74 8.45 -11.46 23.22
CA ARG A 74 9.84 -11.06 23.02
C ARG A 74 9.97 -9.53 23.02
N PRO A 75 11.10 -8.97 23.50
CA PRO A 75 11.33 -7.54 23.47
C PRO A 75 11.39 -7.02 22.02
N ARG A 76 10.87 -5.81 21.80
CA ARG A 76 10.94 -5.16 20.49
C ARG A 76 12.41 -4.81 20.16
N PRO A 77 12.93 -5.23 18.99
CA PRO A 77 14.28 -4.85 18.59
C PRO A 77 14.35 -3.33 18.33
N SER A 78 15.49 -2.71 18.62
CA SER A 78 15.72 -1.27 18.40
C SER A 78 15.66 -0.87 16.93
N VAL A 79 15.90 -1.81 16.03
CA VAL A 79 15.75 -1.67 14.58
C VAL A 79 14.71 -2.68 14.12
N ALA A 80 13.70 -2.21 13.39
CA ALA A 80 12.72 -3.09 12.79
C ALA A 80 13.41 -4.05 11.81
N THR A 81 13.36 -5.34 12.11
CA THR A 81 13.78 -6.40 11.20
C THR A 81 12.54 -6.95 10.51
N SER A 82 12.56 -7.10 9.19
CA SER A 82 11.50 -7.84 8.46
C SER A 82 11.56 -9.35 8.67
N ALA A 83 12.44 -9.83 9.56
CA ALA A 83 12.46 -11.22 10.00
C ALA A 83 11.20 -11.48 10.84
N GLY A 84 10.16 -12.00 10.19
CA GLY A 84 9.11 -12.73 10.88
C GLY A 84 9.67 -14.07 11.35
N ASP A 85 9.27 -14.52 12.53
CA ASP A 85 9.52 -15.89 12.93
C ASP A 85 8.58 -16.79 12.13
N THR A 86 9.08 -17.92 11.64
CA THR A 86 8.23 -18.91 10.95
C THR A 86 7.60 -19.76 12.05
N VAL A 87 6.29 -19.65 12.23
CA VAL A 87 5.54 -20.58 13.09
C VAL A 87 5.18 -21.82 12.29
#